data_AF-K9KCA5-F1
#
_entry.id   AF-K9KCA5-F1
#
_cell.length_a   1.000
_cell.length_b   1.000
_cell.length_c   1.000
_cell.angle_alpha   90.00
_cell.angle_beta   90.00
_cell.angle_gamma   90.00
#
_symmetry.space_group_name_H-M   'P 1'
#
loop_
_entity.id
_entity.type
_entity.pdbx_description
1 polymer ?
#
loop_
_entity_poly.entity_id
_entity_poly.type
_entity_poly.pdbx_seq_one_letter_code
_entity_poly.pdbx_strand_id
1 'polypeptide(L)'
;HSVTEDCLVPICCGLYELLSGVLLILPDIMLEDVMDKLIQADTLLVLVNHPSPAIQQGVIKLLDAYFTRASKEQKDKFLKNRGFSLLANQLYLHRGTQELLECFIEMFFCRRIGLDEEFDLEDVKNLGLFQKWSVILILGLIETSLCDNVLLHSALLLLLQILNSCSKVADMLLDNGLLYVLCNTVAALNGLEKNVPLNEYRLLACDIQRLFIAVTIHACSSSGSQYFRVIEDLIVLLGYLQNSKNKRTQ
;
A
#
# COMPACT_ATOMS: atom_id res chain seq x y z
N HIS A 1 6.65 11.82 -24.92
CA HIS A 1 6.91 10.39 -25.16
C HIS A 1 7.64 10.26 -26.48
N SER A 2 8.95 10.05 -26.41
CA SER A 2 9.81 9.86 -27.58
C SER A 2 9.99 8.36 -27.84
N VAL A 3 10.08 7.94 -29.11
CA VAL A 3 10.24 6.52 -29.53
C VAL A 3 11.38 5.80 -28.79
N THR A 4 12.39 6.53 -28.33
CA THR A 4 13.49 6.02 -27.52
C THR A 4 13.10 5.61 -26.09
N GLU A 5 12.14 6.27 -25.46
CA GLU A 5 11.65 5.88 -24.11
C GLU A 5 10.89 4.55 -24.17
N ASP A 6 10.10 4.32 -25.23
CA ASP A 6 9.29 3.12 -25.37
C ASP A 6 10.14 1.85 -25.55
N CYS A 7 11.34 1.97 -26.15
CA CYS A 7 12.29 0.85 -26.25
C CYS A 7 13.04 0.57 -24.94
N LEU A 8 13.18 1.55 -24.05
CA LEU A 8 13.93 1.40 -22.80
C LEU A 8 13.12 0.68 -21.71
N VAL A 9 11.80 0.88 -21.67
CA VAL A 9 10.91 0.21 -20.71
C VAL A 9 11.13 -1.30 -20.65
N PRO A 10 11.03 -2.07 -21.77
CA PRO A 10 11.21 -3.51 -21.72
C PRO A 10 12.64 -3.92 -21.31
N ILE A 11 13.65 -3.11 -21.65
CA ILE A 11 15.05 -3.36 -21.25
C ILE A 11 15.19 -3.19 -19.73
N CYS A 12 14.64 -2.12 -19.17
CA CYS A 12 14.65 -1.88 -17.72
C CYS A 12 13.88 -2.98 -16.97
N CYS A 13 12.68 -3.35 -17.44
CA CYS A 13 11.90 -4.43 -16.85
C CYS A 13 12.69 -5.76 -16.87
N GLY A 14 13.26 -6.12 -18.02
CA GLY A 14 14.08 -7.34 -18.14
C GLY A 14 15.32 -7.32 -17.23
N LEU A 15 15.96 -6.15 -17.05
CA LEU A 15 17.06 -6.00 -16.12
C LEU A 15 16.60 -6.21 -14.67
N TYR A 16 15.48 -5.61 -14.25
CA TYR A 16 14.97 -5.79 -12.89
C TYR A 16 14.56 -7.24 -12.61
N GLU A 17 13.93 -7.91 -13.56
CA GLU A 17 13.60 -9.33 -13.45
C GLU A 17 14.85 -10.20 -13.31
N LEU A 18 15.88 -9.94 -14.14
CA LEU A 18 17.16 -10.64 -14.06
C LEU A 18 17.83 -10.43 -12.70
N LEU A 19 17.93 -9.17 -12.23
CA LEU A 19 18.54 -8.85 -10.94
C LEU A 19 17.78 -9.48 -9.77
N SER A 20 16.44 -9.50 -9.83
CA SER A 20 15.60 -10.15 -8.81
C SER A 20 15.90 -11.65 -8.74
N GLY A 21 15.93 -12.30 -9.91
CA GLY A 21 16.27 -13.72 -10.01
C GLY A 21 17.67 -14.03 -9.48
N VAL A 22 18.68 -13.24 -9.87
CA VAL A 22 20.06 -13.40 -9.39
C VAL A 22 20.15 -13.23 -7.88
N LEU A 23 19.53 -12.19 -7.29
CA LEU A 23 19.57 -11.95 -5.85
C LEU A 23 19.02 -13.14 -5.04
N LEU A 24 17.91 -13.73 -5.52
CA LEU A 24 17.26 -14.84 -4.82
C LEU A 24 18.10 -16.13 -4.82
N ILE A 25 18.94 -16.35 -5.84
CA ILE A 25 19.78 -17.55 -5.95
C ILE A 25 21.25 -17.33 -5.55
N LEU A 26 21.66 -16.08 -5.31
CA LEU A 26 23.04 -15.73 -5.03
C LEU A 26 23.52 -16.41 -3.73
N PRO A 27 24.73 -17.01 -3.69
CA PRO A 27 25.28 -17.56 -2.46
C PRO A 27 25.44 -16.48 -1.37
N ASP A 28 25.20 -16.84 -0.10
CA ASP A 28 25.25 -15.89 1.03
C ASP A 28 26.58 -15.15 1.14
N ILE A 29 27.71 -15.83 0.85
CA ILE A 29 29.06 -15.25 0.86
C ILE A 29 29.24 -14.08 -0.12
N MET A 30 28.39 -13.97 -1.14
CA MET A 30 28.45 -12.89 -2.14
C MET A 30 27.46 -11.76 -1.83
N LEU A 31 26.53 -11.93 -0.88
CA LEU A 31 25.54 -10.91 -0.57
C LEU A 31 26.19 -9.61 -0.09
N GLU A 32 27.27 -9.68 0.69
CA GLU A 32 28.00 -8.50 1.17
C GLU A 32 28.63 -7.67 0.04
N ASP A 33 28.91 -8.29 -1.11
CA ASP A 33 29.50 -7.61 -2.26
C ASP A 33 28.45 -7.03 -3.22
N VAL A 34 27.20 -7.50 -3.12
CA VAL A 34 26.11 -7.08 -4.00
C VAL A 34 25.14 -6.13 -3.28
N MET A 35 24.68 -6.51 -2.09
CA MET A 35 23.74 -5.72 -1.30
C MET A 35 24.44 -4.49 -0.69
N ASP A 36 23.76 -3.35 -0.68
CA ASP A 36 24.26 -2.03 -0.28
C ASP A 36 25.46 -1.47 -1.08
N LYS A 37 26.16 -2.28 -1.90
CA LYS A 37 27.21 -1.82 -2.82
C LYS A 37 26.71 -1.61 -4.25
N LEU A 38 26.08 -2.64 -4.83
CA LEU A 38 25.57 -2.61 -6.19
C LEU A 38 24.06 -2.33 -6.23
N ILE A 39 23.32 -2.98 -5.34
CA ILE A 39 21.87 -2.81 -5.23
C ILE A 39 21.58 -2.20 -3.87
N GLN A 40 21.02 -0.99 -3.90
CA GLN A 40 20.69 -0.20 -2.71
C GLN A 40 19.19 0.09 -2.69
N ALA A 41 18.54 -0.21 -1.56
CA ALA A 41 17.12 0.07 -1.38
C ALA A 41 16.79 1.56 -1.58
N ASP A 42 17.67 2.46 -1.15
CA ASP A 42 17.50 3.92 -1.29
C ASP A 42 17.46 4.35 -2.78
N THR A 43 18.27 3.71 -3.63
CA THR A 43 18.25 3.95 -5.08
C THR A 43 16.97 3.42 -5.71
N LEU A 44 16.55 2.20 -5.34
CA LEU A 44 15.31 1.61 -5.84
C LEU A 44 14.08 2.44 -5.44
N LEU A 45 14.10 3.04 -4.25
CA LEU A 45 13.06 3.96 -3.80
C LEU A 45 12.91 5.17 -4.73
N VAL A 46 14.01 5.73 -5.23
CA VAL A 46 13.95 6.83 -6.21
C VAL A 46 13.46 6.33 -7.57
N LEU A 47 13.93 5.17 -8.01
CA LEU A 47 13.59 4.59 -9.32
C LEU A 47 12.10 4.22 -9.44
N VAL A 48 11.42 3.96 -8.33
CA VAL A 48 9.98 3.66 -8.37
C VAL A 48 9.15 4.87 -8.83
N ASN A 49 9.66 6.09 -8.75
CA ASN A 49 9.00 7.29 -9.26
C ASN A 49 9.15 7.45 -10.79
N HIS A 50 8.94 6.37 -11.52
CA HIS A 50 8.96 6.35 -12.97
C HIS A 50 7.52 6.33 -13.49
N PRO A 51 7.16 7.07 -14.57
CA PRO A 51 5.78 7.14 -15.05
C PRO A 51 5.22 5.83 -15.65
N SER A 52 6.08 4.88 -15.99
CA SER A 52 5.68 3.57 -16.54
C SER A 52 5.30 2.58 -15.42
N PRO A 53 4.06 2.07 -15.38
CA PRO A 53 3.64 1.07 -14.40
C PRO A 53 4.46 -0.22 -14.43
N ALA A 54 4.93 -0.63 -15.62
CA ALA A 54 5.76 -1.82 -15.78
C ALA A 54 7.14 -1.65 -15.09
N ILE A 55 7.70 -0.44 -15.12
CA ILE A 55 8.94 -0.14 -14.40
C ILE A 55 8.68 -0.09 -12.89
N GLN A 56 7.59 0.56 -12.45
CA GLN A 56 7.20 0.60 -11.05
C GLN A 56 7.08 -0.83 -10.48
N GLN A 57 6.37 -1.71 -11.18
CA GLN A 57 6.22 -3.11 -10.82
C GLN A 57 7.58 -3.84 -10.75
N GLY A 58 8.43 -3.66 -11.76
CA GLY A 58 9.76 -4.28 -11.79
C GLY A 58 10.64 -3.84 -10.61
N VAL A 59 10.59 -2.56 -10.26
CA VAL A 59 11.33 -2.00 -9.10
C VAL A 59 10.80 -2.57 -7.79
N ILE A 60 9.47 -2.68 -7.61
CA ILE A 60 8.88 -3.26 -6.39
C ILE A 60 9.23 -4.74 -6.26
N LYS A 61 9.18 -5.52 -7.35
CA LYS A 61 9.61 -6.93 -7.35
C LYS A 61 11.09 -7.08 -6.99
N LEU A 62 11.95 -6.19 -7.48
CA LEU A 62 13.36 -6.18 -7.11
C LEU A 62 13.57 -5.79 -5.64
N LEU A 63 12.80 -4.84 -5.11
CA LEU A 63 12.80 -4.51 -3.69
C LEU A 63 12.36 -5.69 -2.82
N ASP A 64 11.34 -6.44 -3.25
CA ASP A 64 10.87 -7.63 -2.53
C ASP A 64 11.94 -8.74 -2.50
N ALA A 65 12.59 -9.01 -3.66
CA ALA A 65 13.72 -9.91 -3.75
C ALA A 65 14.90 -9.46 -2.86
N TYR A 66 15.19 -8.16 -2.85
CA TYR A 66 16.18 -7.55 -1.97
C TYR A 66 15.84 -7.81 -0.50
N PHE A 67 14.63 -7.53 -0.05
CA PHE A 67 14.24 -7.73 1.34
C PHE A 67 14.13 -9.20 1.74
N THR A 68 13.89 -10.11 0.81
CA THR A 68 13.94 -11.55 1.07
C THR A 68 15.35 -11.98 1.52
N ARG A 69 16.39 -11.35 0.98
CA ARG A 69 17.80 -11.67 1.25
C ARG A 69 18.46 -10.71 2.25
N ALA A 70 17.83 -9.57 2.53
CA ALA A 70 18.40 -8.52 3.38
C ALA A 70 18.56 -8.97 4.84
N SER A 71 19.68 -8.54 5.43
CA SER A 71 19.97 -8.73 6.84
C SER A 71 18.98 -7.96 7.72
N LYS A 72 18.93 -8.32 9.00
CA LYS A 72 18.11 -7.59 9.98
C LYS A 72 18.51 -6.11 10.07
N GLU A 73 19.81 -5.80 10.02
CA GLU A 73 20.31 -4.43 10.11
C GLU A 73 19.86 -3.58 8.92
N GLN A 74 19.86 -4.15 7.72
CA GLN A 74 19.38 -3.49 6.50
C GLN A 74 17.87 -3.20 6.57
N LYS A 75 17.09 -4.18 7.01
CA LYS A 75 15.65 -4.02 7.25
C LYS A 75 15.34 -2.96 8.30
N ASP A 76 16.05 -3.01 9.42
CA ASP A 76 15.89 -2.04 10.51
C ASP A 76 16.30 -0.62 10.07
N LYS A 77 17.37 -0.48 9.27
CA LYS A 77 17.77 0.80 8.66
C LYS A 77 16.66 1.34 7.75
N PHE A 78 16.09 0.50 6.89
CA PHE A 78 15.00 0.89 5.99
C PHE A 78 13.76 1.38 6.76
N LEU A 79 13.37 0.66 7.82
CA LEU A 79 12.26 1.07 8.69
C LEU A 79 12.54 2.40 9.42
N LYS A 80 13.75 2.57 9.98
CA LYS A 80 14.16 3.82 10.65
C LYS A 80 14.09 5.03 9.70
N ASN A 81 14.38 4.82 8.43
CA ASN A 81 14.29 5.83 7.38
C ASN A 81 12.87 6.06 6.84
N ARG A 82 11.85 5.41 7.42
CA ARG A 82 10.46 5.44 6.94
C ARG A 82 10.32 4.98 5.49
N GLY A 83 11.11 3.98 5.10
CA GLY A 83 11.23 3.54 3.71
C GLY A 83 9.89 3.17 3.06
N PHE A 84 8.99 2.48 3.77
CA PHE A 84 7.66 2.14 3.23
C PHE A 84 6.77 3.37 3.00
N SER A 85 6.76 4.35 3.91
CA SER A 85 6.01 5.59 3.72
C SER A 85 6.58 6.40 2.56
N LEU A 86 7.90 6.43 2.40
CA LEU A 86 8.54 7.10 1.28
C LEU A 86 8.22 6.42 -0.05
N LEU A 87 8.23 5.09 -0.11
CA LEU A 87 7.79 4.33 -1.29
C LEU A 87 6.33 4.64 -1.65
N ALA A 88 5.43 4.60 -0.66
CA ALA A 88 4.03 4.94 -0.86
C ALA A 88 3.87 6.38 -1.41
N ASN A 89 4.64 7.33 -0.89
CA ASN A 89 4.62 8.72 -1.37
C ASN A 89 5.11 8.86 -2.83
N GLN A 90 6.14 8.11 -3.25
CA GLN A 90 6.59 8.13 -4.64
C GLN A 90 5.51 7.58 -5.57
N LEU A 91 4.85 6.49 -5.16
CA LEU A 91 3.79 5.84 -5.93
C LEU A 91 2.48 6.63 -5.94
N TYR A 92 2.20 7.44 -4.92
CA TYR A 92 1.00 8.28 -4.83
C TYR A 92 0.87 9.27 -6.01
N LEU A 93 2.00 9.61 -6.64
CA LEU A 93 2.04 10.50 -7.82
C LEU A 93 1.55 9.82 -9.10
N HIS A 94 1.34 8.50 -9.08
CA HIS A 94 1.00 7.68 -10.24
C HIS A 94 -0.33 6.97 -10.01
N ARG A 95 -0.96 6.55 -11.11
CA ARG A 95 -2.19 5.75 -11.05
C ARG A 95 -1.88 4.38 -10.46
N GLY A 96 -2.71 3.93 -9.52
CA GLY A 96 -2.62 2.57 -8.98
C GLY A 96 -2.96 1.52 -10.05
N THR A 97 -2.32 0.36 -9.98
CA THR A 97 -2.60 -0.79 -10.85
C THR A 97 -2.77 -2.07 -10.06
N GLN A 98 -3.45 -3.05 -10.66
CA GLN A 98 -3.64 -4.37 -10.06
C GLN A 98 -2.29 -5.07 -9.81
N GLU A 99 -1.36 -4.94 -10.75
CA GLU A 99 -0.04 -5.54 -10.66
C GLU A 99 0.78 -5.00 -9.47
N LEU A 100 0.60 -3.72 -9.13
CA LEU A 100 1.23 -3.13 -7.94
C LEU A 100 0.60 -3.67 -6.66
N LEU A 101 -0.74 -3.77 -6.62
CA LEU A 101 -1.44 -4.36 -5.48
C LEU A 101 -0.96 -5.80 -5.22
N GLU A 102 -0.85 -6.62 -6.28
CA GLU A 102 -0.31 -7.98 -6.20
C GLU A 102 1.11 -7.99 -5.64
N CYS A 103 1.99 -7.09 -6.10
CA CYS A 103 3.35 -7.00 -5.55
C CYS A 103 3.37 -6.58 -4.07
N PHE A 104 2.44 -5.72 -3.62
CA PHE A 104 2.35 -5.33 -2.21
C PHE A 104 1.83 -6.46 -1.34
N ILE A 105 0.87 -7.25 -1.84
CA ILE A 105 0.40 -8.46 -1.18
C ILE A 105 1.56 -9.47 -1.05
N GLU A 106 2.32 -9.69 -2.12
CA GLU A 106 3.50 -10.56 -2.10
C GLU A 106 4.50 -10.13 -1.02
N MET A 107 4.83 -8.83 -0.97
CA MET A 107 5.75 -8.27 0.02
C MET A 107 5.21 -8.36 1.46
N PHE A 108 3.89 -8.19 1.64
CA PHE A 108 3.25 -8.27 2.94
C PHE A 108 3.21 -9.71 3.48
N PHE A 109 2.84 -10.68 2.64
CA PHE A 109 2.74 -12.08 3.07
C PHE A 109 4.03 -12.87 2.87
N CYS A 110 5.03 -12.31 2.19
CA CYS A 110 6.28 -12.98 1.83
C CYS A 110 6.06 -14.25 0.97
N ARG A 111 4.94 -14.30 0.23
CA ARG A 111 4.58 -15.40 -0.69
C ARG A 111 3.64 -14.88 -1.77
N ARG A 112 3.60 -15.58 -2.91
CA ARG A 112 2.61 -15.31 -3.95
C ARG A 112 1.22 -15.65 -3.44
N ILE A 113 0.32 -14.67 -3.45
CA ILE A 113 -1.09 -14.82 -3.12
C ILE A 113 -1.88 -14.11 -4.23
N GLY A 114 -2.81 -14.83 -4.85
CA GLY A 114 -3.73 -14.23 -5.82
C GLY A 114 -4.77 -13.34 -5.12
N LEU A 115 -5.30 -12.33 -5.82
CA LEU A 115 -6.34 -11.44 -5.26
C LEU A 115 -7.63 -12.18 -4.86
N ASP A 116 -7.90 -13.33 -5.48
CA ASP A 116 -9.06 -14.18 -5.22
C ASP A 116 -8.83 -15.21 -4.11
N GLU A 117 -7.61 -15.30 -3.55
CA GLU A 117 -7.30 -16.25 -2.48
C GLU A 117 -7.67 -15.67 -1.11
N GLU A 118 -8.51 -16.39 -0.36
CA GLU A 118 -8.73 -16.08 1.05
C GLU A 118 -7.44 -16.31 1.83
N PHE A 119 -6.91 -15.28 2.50
CA PHE A 119 -5.75 -15.42 3.36
C PHE A 119 -6.16 -15.64 4.81
N ASP A 120 -5.47 -16.57 5.48
CA ASP A 120 -5.73 -16.93 6.88
C ASP A 120 -5.38 -15.74 7.81
N LEU A 121 -6.31 -15.39 8.70
CA LEU A 121 -6.11 -14.36 9.71
C LEU A 121 -4.92 -14.70 10.64
N GLU A 122 -4.64 -15.99 10.83
CA GLU A 122 -3.47 -16.45 11.59
C GLU A 122 -2.15 -16.15 10.87
N ASP A 123 -2.11 -16.16 9.53
CA ASP A 123 -0.90 -15.81 8.78
C ASP A 123 -0.47 -14.39 9.11
N VAL A 124 -1.40 -13.43 9.11
CA VAL A 124 -1.13 -12.01 9.40
C VAL A 124 -0.55 -11.83 10.81
N LYS A 125 -1.04 -12.58 11.80
CA LYS A 125 -0.52 -12.52 13.18
C LYS A 125 0.92 -13.02 13.26
N ASN A 126 1.26 -14.04 12.48
CA ASN A 126 2.57 -14.68 12.47
C ASN A 126 3.62 -13.93 11.63
N LEU A 127 3.22 -12.95 10.81
CA LEU A 127 4.15 -12.13 10.03
C LEU A 127 5.16 -11.39 10.93
N GLY A 128 6.40 -11.32 10.43
CA GLY A 128 7.46 -10.51 11.01
C GLY A 128 7.11 -9.02 11.03
N LEU A 129 7.74 -8.27 11.93
CA LEU A 129 7.48 -6.84 12.06
C LEU A 129 7.74 -6.08 10.76
N PHE A 130 8.83 -6.42 10.06
CA PHE A 130 9.19 -5.78 8.79
C PHE A 130 8.11 -5.97 7.72
N GLN A 131 7.60 -7.20 7.56
CA GLN A 131 6.52 -7.50 6.62
C GLN A 131 5.24 -6.72 6.97
N LYS A 132 4.87 -6.66 8.25
CA LYS A 132 3.70 -5.89 8.71
C LYS A 132 3.77 -4.42 8.32
N TRP A 133 4.96 -3.82 8.32
CA TRP A 133 5.14 -2.41 7.91
C TRP A 133 4.90 -2.17 6.42
N SER A 134 5.02 -3.19 5.56
CA SER A 134 4.72 -3.04 4.13
C SER A 134 3.24 -2.75 3.84
N VAL A 135 2.33 -2.94 4.82
CA VAL A 135 0.91 -2.58 4.72
C VAL A 135 0.68 -1.10 4.33
N ILE A 136 1.64 -0.23 4.62
CA ILE A 136 1.61 1.19 4.23
C ILE A 136 1.54 1.35 2.71
N LEU A 137 2.11 0.43 1.95
CA LEU A 137 2.05 0.47 0.48
C LEU A 137 0.61 0.25 -0.02
N ILE A 138 -0.12 -0.69 0.61
CA ILE A 138 -1.54 -0.95 0.32
C ILE A 138 -2.36 0.31 0.64
N LEU A 139 -2.08 0.93 1.79
CA LEU A 139 -2.75 2.17 2.19
C LEU A 139 -2.51 3.31 1.18
N GLY A 140 -1.28 3.46 0.69
CA GLY A 140 -0.91 4.47 -0.31
C GLY A 140 -1.54 4.27 -1.68
N LEU A 141 -2.04 3.06 -1.98
CA LEU A 141 -2.67 2.72 -3.25
C LEU A 141 -4.16 3.10 -3.32
N ILE A 142 -4.82 3.33 -2.17
CA ILE A 142 -6.29 3.49 -2.11
C ILE A 142 -6.76 4.68 -2.95
N GLU A 143 -6.27 5.89 -2.67
CA GLU A 143 -6.70 7.08 -3.40
C GLU A 143 -6.28 7.03 -4.88
N THR A 144 -5.12 6.45 -5.20
CA THR A 144 -4.66 6.34 -6.59
C THR A 144 -5.40 5.29 -7.41
N SER A 145 -6.22 4.46 -6.76
CA SER A 145 -7.07 3.44 -7.39
C SER A 145 -8.47 3.97 -7.74
N LEU A 146 -8.83 5.21 -7.41
CA LEU A 146 -10.17 5.78 -7.67
C LEU A 146 -10.62 5.76 -9.14
N CYS A 147 -9.69 5.62 -10.09
CA CYS A 147 -10.00 5.49 -11.52
C CYS A 147 -10.36 4.06 -11.94
N ASP A 148 -10.19 3.07 -11.07
CA ASP A 148 -10.47 1.66 -11.31
C ASP A 148 -11.24 1.08 -10.12
N ASN A 149 -12.56 0.95 -10.31
CA ASN A 149 -13.46 0.54 -9.23
C ASN A 149 -13.20 -0.90 -8.77
N VAL A 150 -12.70 -1.77 -9.65
CA VAL A 150 -12.37 -3.15 -9.30
C VAL A 150 -11.13 -3.17 -8.42
N LEU A 151 -10.08 -2.44 -8.82
CA LEU A 151 -8.87 -2.31 -8.02
C LEU A 151 -9.14 -1.71 -6.63
N LEU A 152 -9.89 -0.61 -6.59
CA LEU A 152 -10.23 0.06 -5.33
C LEU A 152 -11.03 -0.87 -4.41
N HIS A 153 -12.01 -1.59 -4.95
CA HIS A 153 -12.77 -2.59 -4.20
C HIS A 153 -11.85 -3.65 -3.59
N SER A 154 -10.97 -4.26 -4.40
CA SER A 154 -10.01 -5.27 -3.93
C SER A 154 -9.09 -4.74 -2.84
N ALA A 155 -8.56 -3.52 -2.99
CA ALA A 155 -7.68 -2.91 -2.00
C ALA A 155 -8.41 -2.58 -0.67
N LEU A 156 -9.65 -2.10 -0.73
CA LEU A 156 -10.47 -1.82 0.46
C LEU A 156 -10.85 -3.12 1.19
N LEU A 157 -11.22 -4.17 0.45
CA LEU A 157 -11.50 -5.49 1.04
C LEU A 157 -10.27 -6.08 1.74
N LEU A 158 -9.10 -6.01 1.08
CA LEU A 158 -7.83 -6.45 1.65
C LEU A 158 -7.51 -5.70 2.96
N LEU A 159 -7.64 -4.37 2.97
CA LEU A 159 -7.45 -3.57 4.18
C LEU A 159 -8.43 -3.96 5.29
N LEU A 160 -9.70 -4.20 4.95
CA LEU A 160 -10.72 -4.59 5.92
C LEU A 160 -10.38 -5.94 6.57
N GLN A 161 -9.93 -6.91 5.77
CA GLN A 161 -9.49 -8.21 6.27
C GLN A 161 -8.26 -8.05 7.18
N ILE A 162 -7.23 -7.33 6.76
CA ILE A 162 -6.01 -7.09 7.56
C ILE A 162 -6.34 -6.41 8.89
N LEU A 163 -7.19 -5.37 8.86
CA LEU A 163 -7.62 -4.61 10.04
C LEU A 163 -8.30 -5.51 11.08
N ASN A 164 -9.13 -6.46 10.63
CA ASN A 164 -9.80 -7.42 11.51
C ASN A 164 -8.91 -8.60 11.94
N SER A 165 -7.78 -8.84 11.26
CA SER A 165 -6.90 -9.98 11.52
C SER A 165 -5.95 -9.76 12.70
N CYS A 166 -5.35 -8.57 12.78
CA CYS A 166 -4.25 -8.29 13.70
C CYS A 166 -4.31 -6.86 14.22
N SER A 167 -4.59 -6.69 15.52
CA SER A 167 -4.65 -5.38 16.19
C SER A 167 -3.39 -4.55 16.00
N LYS A 168 -2.21 -5.17 16.03
CA LYS A 168 -0.94 -4.47 15.81
C LYS A 168 -0.83 -3.84 14.41
N VAL A 169 -1.35 -4.52 13.38
CA VAL A 169 -1.36 -3.98 12.02
C VAL A 169 -2.46 -2.93 11.87
N ALA A 170 -3.58 -3.10 12.57
CA ALA A 170 -4.62 -2.07 12.67
C ALA A 170 -4.07 -0.77 13.27
N ASP A 171 -3.32 -0.85 14.37
CA ASP A 171 -2.66 0.30 15.00
C ASP A 171 -1.67 0.95 14.03
N MET A 172 -0.86 0.15 13.31
CA MET A 172 0.04 0.69 12.28
C MET A 172 -0.70 1.45 11.19
N LEU A 173 -1.82 0.91 10.70
CA LEU A 173 -2.63 1.60 9.68
C LEU A 173 -3.18 2.93 10.21
N LEU A 174 -3.68 2.96 11.44
CA LEU A 174 -4.18 4.18 12.09
C LEU A 174 -3.07 5.22 12.26
N ASP A 175 -1.91 4.81 12.79
CA ASP A 175 -0.74 5.67 12.97
C ASP A 175 -0.18 6.22 11.66
N ASN A 176 -0.41 5.52 10.54
CA ASN A 176 0.03 5.91 9.20
C ASN A 176 -1.08 6.55 8.35
N GLY A 177 -2.17 7.01 8.98
CA GLY A 177 -3.13 7.91 8.34
C GLY A 177 -4.33 7.22 7.68
N LEU A 178 -4.68 5.99 8.07
CA LEU A 178 -5.86 5.28 7.55
C LEU A 178 -7.13 6.15 7.55
N LEU A 179 -7.41 6.85 8.66
CA LEU A 179 -8.59 7.73 8.74
C LEU A 179 -8.60 8.84 7.68
N TYR A 180 -7.45 9.45 7.43
CA TYR A 180 -7.30 10.50 6.42
C TYR A 180 -7.52 9.94 5.02
N VAL A 181 -6.89 8.81 4.71
CA VAL A 181 -7.03 8.13 3.40
C VAL A 181 -8.49 7.75 3.14
N LEU A 182 -9.18 7.17 4.11
CA LEU A 182 -10.62 6.85 3.97
C LEU A 182 -11.44 8.11 3.73
N CYS A 183 -11.20 9.18 4.49
CA CYS A 183 -11.94 10.44 4.33
C CYS A 183 -11.70 11.11 2.98
N ASN A 184 -10.45 11.17 2.53
CA ASN A 184 -10.08 11.69 1.21
C ASN A 184 -10.72 10.85 0.10
N THR A 185 -10.72 9.53 0.24
CA THR A 185 -11.34 8.60 -0.71
C THR A 185 -12.85 8.86 -0.81
N VAL A 186 -13.55 9.05 0.33
CA VAL A 186 -14.98 9.45 0.32
C VAL A 186 -15.19 10.79 -0.38
N ALA A 187 -14.36 11.80 -0.07
CA ALA A 187 -14.47 13.12 -0.67
C ALA A 187 -14.31 13.07 -2.20
N ALA A 188 -13.30 12.34 -2.66
CA ALA A 188 -13.00 12.17 -4.07
C ALA A 188 -14.05 11.32 -4.79
N LEU A 189 -14.49 10.20 -4.20
CA LEU A 189 -15.57 9.36 -4.74
C LEU A 189 -16.87 10.16 -4.90
N ASN A 190 -17.21 11.01 -3.92
CA ASN A 190 -18.37 11.89 -4.02
C ASN A 190 -18.25 12.93 -5.16
N GLY A 191 -17.03 13.39 -5.48
CA GLY A 191 -16.77 14.22 -6.66
C GLY A 191 -16.99 13.48 -7.99
N LEU A 192 -16.90 12.15 -7.98
CA LEU A 192 -17.05 11.27 -9.14
C LEU A 192 -18.46 10.67 -9.30
N GLU A 193 -19.41 11.00 -8.42
CA GLU A 193 -20.76 10.38 -8.36
C GLU A 193 -21.49 10.38 -9.72
N LYS A 194 -21.27 11.40 -10.56
CA LYS A 194 -21.92 11.50 -11.88
C LYS A 194 -21.27 10.64 -12.97
N ASN A 195 -20.03 10.20 -12.76
CA ASN A 195 -19.21 9.51 -13.76
C ASN A 195 -19.10 7.99 -13.49
N VAL A 196 -19.51 7.53 -12.30
CA VAL A 196 -19.44 6.13 -11.88
C VAL A 196 -20.83 5.51 -11.92
N PRO A 197 -21.00 4.28 -12.45
CA PRO A 197 -22.28 3.57 -12.39
C PRO A 197 -22.78 3.47 -10.93
N LEU A 198 -24.07 3.73 -10.71
CA LEU A 198 -24.66 3.80 -9.37
C LEU A 198 -24.38 2.56 -8.50
N ASN A 199 -24.37 1.38 -9.11
CA ASN A 199 -24.09 0.12 -8.40
C ASN A 199 -22.65 0.05 -7.90
N GLU A 200 -21.68 0.46 -8.72
CA GLU A 200 -20.26 0.50 -8.36
C GLU A 200 -19.99 1.57 -7.30
N TYR A 201 -20.60 2.75 -7.44
CA TYR A 201 -20.53 3.80 -6.43
C TYR A 201 -21.05 3.30 -5.06
N ARG A 202 -22.20 2.61 -5.05
CA ARG A 202 -22.77 2.04 -3.82
C ARG A 202 -21.89 0.96 -3.22
N LEU A 203 -21.31 0.08 -4.03
CA LEU A 203 -20.39 -0.95 -3.58
C LEU A 203 -19.19 -0.32 -2.84
N LEU A 204 -18.51 0.63 -3.50
CA LEU A 204 -17.35 1.31 -2.93
C LEU A 204 -17.69 2.10 -1.66
N ALA A 205 -18.84 2.78 -1.65
CA ALA A 205 -19.31 3.48 -0.46
C ALA A 205 -19.57 2.50 0.71
N CYS A 206 -20.13 1.32 0.43
CA CYS A 206 -20.30 0.25 1.41
C CYS A 206 -18.96 -0.28 1.92
N ASP A 207 -17.96 -0.49 1.06
CA ASP A 207 -16.64 -0.96 1.48
C ASP A 207 -15.95 0.04 2.42
N ILE A 208 -15.97 1.33 2.07
CA ILE A 208 -15.41 2.39 2.91
C ILE A 208 -16.17 2.48 4.24
N GLN A 209 -17.50 2.35 4.23
CA GLN A 209 -18.30 2.33 5.46
C GLN A 209 -17.91 1.15 6.36
N ARG A 210 -17.69 -0.04 5.80
CA ARG A 210 -17.25 -1.22 6.57
C ARG A 210 -15.90 -0.99 7.23
N LEU A 211 -14.98 -0.30 6.56
CA LEU A 211 -13.70 0.10 7.15
C LEU A 211 -13.87 1.08 8.31
N PHE A 212 -14.72 2.10 8.18
CA PHE A 212 -15.02 3.00 9.31
C PHE A 212 -15.63 2.26 10.50
N ILE A 213 -16.54 1.31 10.25
CA ILE A 213 -17.12 0.48 11.31
C ILE A 213 -16.03 -0.34 11.99
N ALA A 214 -15.17 -1.01 11.23
CA ALA A 214 -14.09 -1.83 11.77
C ALA A 214 -13.06 -0.99 12.57
N VAL A 215 -12.69 0.19 12.09
CA VAL A 215 -11.85 1.14 12.85
C VAL A 215 -12.53 1.55 14.16
N THR A 216 -13.83 1.85 14.11
CA THR A 216 -14.60 2.22 15.30
C THR A 216 -14.64 1.08 16.32
N ILE A 217 -14.91 -0.15 15.87
CA ILE A 217 -14.91 -1.35 16.71
C ILE A 217 -13.53 -1.55 17.34
N HIS A 218 -12.46 -1.46 16.54
CA HIS A 218 -11.08 -1.60 17.02
C HIS A 218 -10.74 -0.55 18.09
N ALA A 219 -11.05 0.72 17.85
CA ALA A 219 -10.79 1.80 18.81
C ALA A 219 -11.61 1.64 20.10
N CYS A 220 -12.89 1.26 20.01
CA CYS A 220 -13.76 1.08 21.18
C CYS A 220 -13.45 -0.20 21.98
N SER A 221 -12.92 -1.24 21.33
CA SER A 221 -12.54 -2.50 21.99
C SER A 221 -11.12 -2.50 22.54
N SER A 222 -10.30 -1.51 22.16
CA SER A 222 -8.91 -1.40 22.59
C SER A 222 -8.75 -0.49 23.81
N SER A 223 -7.77 -0.80 24.65
CA SER A 223 -7.48 -0.04 25.86
C SER A 223 -6.35 0.96 25.61
N GLY A 224 -6.56 2.24 25.95
CA GLY A 224 -5.54 3.28 25.87
C GLY A 224 -6.11 4.64 25.47
N SER A 225 -5.51 5.73 25.96
CA SER A 225 -5.97 7.09 25.67
C SER A 225 -5.85 7.46 24.18
N GLN A 226 -4.93 6.81 23.44
CA GLN A 226 -4.75 6.99 22.01
C GLN A 226 -6.02 6.65 21.20
N TYR A 227 -6.80 5.65 21.61
CA TYR A 227 -8.01 5.26 20.87
C TYR A 227 -9.15 6.27 21.03
N PHE A 228 -9.21 7.00 22.15
CA PHE A 228 -10.11 8.14 22.27
C PHE A 228 -9.78 9.23 21.24
N ARG A 229 -8.49 9.50 21.02
CA ARG A 229 -8.07 10.45 19.97
C ARG A 229 -8.47 9.98 18.58
N VAL A 230 -8.32 8.68 18.29
CA VAL A 230 -8.79 8.10 17.01
C VAL A 230 -10.29 8.32 16.81
N ILE A 231 -11.11 8.16 17.86
CA ILE A 231 -12.56 8.41 17.80
C ILE A 231 -12.85 9.91 17.63
N GLU A 232 -12.15 10.78 18.36
CA GLU A 232 -12.28 12.24 18.21
C GLU A 232 -11.93 12.69 16.79
N ASP A 233 -10.79 12.23 16.26
CA ASP A 233 -10.34 12.51 14.90
C ASP A 233 -11.36 12.01 13.87
N LEU A 234 -11.91 10.80 14.06
CA LEU A 234 -12.97 10.26 13.21
C LEU A 234 -14.20 11.18 13.20
N ILE A 235 -14.69 11.60 14.37
CA ILE A 235 -15.85 12.50 14.49
C ILE A 235 -15.56 13.83 13.78
N VAL A 236 -14.38 14.41 14.01
CA VAL A 236 -13.96 15.68 13.42
C VAL A 236 -13.87 15.57 11.89
N LEU A 237 -13.19 14.56 11.37
CA LEU A 237 -13.01 14.36 9.93
C LEU A 237 -14.34 14.08 9.22
N LEU A 238 -15.20 13.23 9.77
CA LEU A 238 -16.55 12.99 9.23
C LEU A 238 -17.41 14.26 9.28
N GLY A 239 -17.30 15.04 10.37
CA GLY A 239 -17.96 16.34 10.49
C GLY A 239 -17.51 17.33 9.42
N TYR A 240 -16.21 17.37 9.10
CA TYR A 240 -15.70 18.17 7.99
C TYR A 240 -16.26 17.70 6.64
N LEU A 241 -16.30 16.39 6.38
CA LEU A 241 -16.88 15.86 5.14
C LEU A 241 -18.36 16.23 4.99
N GLN A 242 -19.15 16.10 6.06
CA GLN A 242 -20.56 16.50 6.07
C GLN A 242 -20.73 18.00 5.79
N ASN A 243 -19.89 18.85 6.42
CA ASN A 243 -19.96 20.30 6.26
C ASN A 243 -19.37 20.81 4.94
N SER A 244 -18.46 20.07 4.31
CA SER A 244 -17.90 20.42 3.00
C SER A 244 -18.98 20.43 1.91
N LYS A 245 -20.00 19.56 2.02
CA LYS A 245 -21.21 19.58 1.18
C LYS A 245 -22.09 20.81 1.41
N ASN A 246 -21.94 21.49 2.56
CA ASN A 246 -22.76 22.65 2.96
C ASN A 246 -22.17 24.01 2.56
N LYS A 247 -20.98 24.09 1.94
CA LYS A 247 -20.48 25.35 1.38
C LYS A 247 -21.09 25.59 -0.01
N ARG A 248 -22.22 26.32 0.00
CA ARG A 248 -22.76 27.11 -1.12
C ARG A 248 -21.68 27.52 -2.11
N THR A 249 -21.65 26.84 -3.24
CA THR A 249 -21.34 27.43 -4.55
C THR A 249 -22.51 27.01 -5.45
N GLN A 250 -23.62 27.73 -5.23
CA GLN A 250 -24.58 28.03 -6.30
C GLN A 250 -23.95 29.09 -7.21
#